data_AF-A0A8J3U2C9-F1
#
_entry.id   AF-A0A8J3U2C9-F1
#
_cell.length_a   1.000
_cell.length_b   1.000
_cell.length_c   1.000
_cell.angle_alpha   90.00
_cell.angle_beta   90.00
_cell.angle_gamma   90.00
#
_symmetry.space_group_name_H-M   'P 1'
#
loop_
_entity.id
_entity.type
_entity.pdbx_description
1 polymer ?
#
loop_
_entity_poly.entity_id
_entity_poly.type
_entity_poly.pdbx_seq_one_letter_code
_entity_poly.pdbx_strand_id
1 'polypeptide(L)'
;MAVRSREADVRWRRTAGLVSLAAVVTACGSGADPLEAMGTAQPPPVAVQGGGRQVSLDAFTYCYRNTCADGRPEDLPDLGTVTGEITVSFPLEDWTFQATQLQPAVAFPQPCDVQIPARLVPTGTGAWRLEPAGPPGRYRVDLFGRTPGGDLAVAFAVTTTRAGSTPAPQAGLSAFYDHDGRPDNYGTFEFGIDYLSTTPREAAATLTITGHGGRASYELTRVEDECRPKGQVRFRAEVPNESVTRAVGGEPYTIGVELELDGKRHAASMVWPRDASTDPDAGGALTPVFTPALP
;
A
#
# COMPACT_ATOMS: atom_id res chain seq x y z
N MET A 1 -41.33 -5.98 -36.67
CA MET A 1 -40.68 -7.28 -36.96
C MET A 1 -40.59 -8.05 -35.67
N ALA A 2 -41.32 -9.17 -35.59
CA ALA A 2 -41.31 -10.09 -34.47
C ALA A 2 -40.36 -11.24 -34.80
N VAL A 3 -39.53 -11.66 -33.84
CA VAL A 3 -38.99 -13.03 -33.80
C VAL A 3 -38.94 -13.48 -32.34
N ARG A 4 -39.76 -14.49 -32.03
CA ARG A 4 -39.66 -15.39 -30.87
C ARG A 4 -38.72 -16.54 -31.23
N SER A 5 -37.96 -17.04 -30.25
CA SER A 5 -37.50 -18.44 -30.18
C SER A 5 -37.08 -18.72 -28.73
N ARG A 6 -37.93 -19.39 -27.92
CA ARG A 6 -38.09 -20.84 -27.73
C ARG A 6 -36.99 -21.48 -26.86
N GLU A 7 -37.48 -22.06 -25.77
CA GLU A 7 -36.84 -22.91 -24.77
C GLU A 7 -36.15 -24.14 -25.38
N ALA A 8 -35.10 -24.61 -24.69
CA ALA A 8 -34.64 -26.00 -24.76
C ALA A 8 -34.46 -26.54 -23.33
N ASP A 9 -35.43 -27.38 -23.00
CA ASP A 9 -35.57 -28.28 -21.87
C ASP A 9 -34.47 -29.37 -21.91
N VAL A 10 -33.73 -29.60 -20.81
CA VAL A 10 -32.94 -30.84 -20.65
C VAL A 10 -33.20 -31.44 -19.27
N ARG A 11 -34.06 -32.47 -19.29
CA ARG A 11 -34.30 -33.43 -18.22
C ARG A 11 -33.18 -34.47 -18.21
N TRP A 12 -32.68 -34.81 -17.01
CA TRP A 12 -32.07 -36.11 -16.76
C TRP A 12 -32.77 -36.81 -15.60
N ARG A 13 -33.32 -38.00 -15.88
CA ARG A 13 -33.94 -38.93 -14.91
C ARG A 13 -32.95 -40.03 -14.52
N ARG A 14 -32.76 -40.14 -13.19
CA ARG A 14 -32.60 -41.31 -12.28
C ARG A 14 -32.30 -42.72 -12.84
N THR A 15 -31.38 -43.41 -12.16
CA THR A 15 -31.44 -44.83 -11.73
C THR A 15 -30.46 -44.98 -10.55
N ALA A 16 -30.91 -45.09 -9.30
CA ALA A 16 -31.40 -46.28 -8.57
C ALA A 16 -30.31 -47.34 -8.28
N GLY A 17 -29.87 -47.38 -7.01
CA GLY A 17 -29.12 -48.47 -6.39
C GLY A 17 -29.41 -48.48 -4.89
N LEU A 18 -30.26 -49.41 -4.46
CA LEU A 18 -30.66 -49.69 -3.08
C LEU A 18 -29.75 -50.78 -2.50
N VAL A 19 -29.21 -50.58 -1.29
CA VAL A 19 -29.03 -51.64 -0.28
C VAL A 19 -29.34 -51.04 1.10
N SER A 20 -30.15 -51.76 1.88
CA SER A 20 -30.80 -51.37 3.13
C SER A 20 -30.10 -51.89 4.40
N LEU A 21 -30.51 -51.29 5.54
CA LEU A 21 -30.49 -51.75 6.95
C LEU A 21 -29.17 -51.63 7.73
N ALA A 22 -29.14 -51.30 9.03
CA ALA A 22 -30.05 -50.63 9.97
C ALA A 22 -29.26 -50.42 11.28
N ALA A 23 -29.46 -49.29 11.97
CA ALA A 23 -29.48 -49.23 13.43
C ALA A 23 -30.10 -47.90 13.87
N VAL A 24 -31.22 -48.01 14.56
CA VAL A 24 -31.93 -46.93 15.26
C VAL A 24 -31.18 -46.65 16.56
N VAL A 25 -30.75 -45.41 16.77
CA VAL A 25 -30.59 -44.84 18.12
C VAL A 25 -31.34 -43.53 18.14
N THR A 26 -32.51 -43.56 18.75
CA THR A 26 -33.36 -42.41 19.02
C THR A 26 -32.72 -41.60 20.15
N ALA A 27 -32.16 -40.45 19.84
CA ALA A 27 -31.86 -39.41 20.83
C ALA A 27 -32.65 -38.15 20.43
N CYS A 28 -33.73 -37.89 21.17
CA CYS A 28 -34.38 -36.59 21.17
C CYS A 28 -33.39 -35.53 21.65
N GLY A 29 -33.08 -34.57 20.80
CA GLY A 29 -32.24 -33.43 21.14
C GLY A 29 -32.39 -32.38 20.05
N SER A 30 -33.36 -31.50 20.26
CA SER A 30 -33.55 -30.17 19.68
C SER A 30 -32.82 -29.88 18.37
N GLY A 31 -33.59 -29.88 17.27
CA GLY A 31 -33.15 -29.32 16.00
C GLY A 31 -32.71 -27.86 16.17
N ALA A 32 -31.45 -27.61 15.88
CA ALA A 32 -31.01 -26.33 15.37
C ALA A 32 -30.87 -26.51 13.85
N ASP A 33 -31.68 -25.79 13.09
CA ASP A 33 -31.57 -25.71 11.64
C ASP A 33 -30.15 -25.22 11.24
N PRO A 34 -29.53 -25.73 10.16
CA PRO A 34 -28.21 -25.27 9.71
C PRO A 34 -28.25 -23.96 8.90
N LEU A 35 -29.31 -23.17 8.98
CA LEU A 35 -29.55 -22.00 8.13
C LEU A 35 -29.87 -20.77 8.98
N GLU A 36 -28.84 -20.19 9.61
CA GLU A 36 -28.71 -18.74 9.89
C GLU A 36 -27.51 -18.51 10.82
N ALA A 37 -26.30 -18.79 10.33
CA ALA A 37 -25.18 -17.95 10.73
C ALA A 37 -25.40 -16.62 10.02
N MET A 38 -26.07 -15.67 10.68
CA MET A 38 -25.98 -14.26 10.30
C MET A 38 -24.49 -13.95 10.24
N GLY A 39 -23.95 -13.91 9.01
CA GLY A 39 -22.52 -13.73 8.78
C GLY A 39 -22.07 -12.51 9.56
N THR A 40 -21.01 -12.68 10.35
CA THR A 40 -20.47 -11.63 11.21
C THR A 40 -20.35 -10.32 10.41
N ALA A 41 -20.72 -9.20 11.04
CA ALA A 41 -20.56 -7.86 10.46
C ALA A 41 -19.07 -7.46 10.27
N GLN A 42 -18.15 -8.33 10.65
CA GLN A 42 -16.70 -8.18 10.54
C GLN A 42 -16.14 -9.24 9.58
N PRO A 43 -15.09 -8.91 8.78
CA PRO A 43 -14.39 -9.89 7.96
C PRO A 43 -13.80 -11.02 8.83
N PRO A 44 -13.57 -12.22 8.26
CA PRO A 44 -12.81 -13.26 8.95
C PRO A 44 -11.43 -12.75 9.40
N PRO A 45 -10.80 -13.35 10.41
CA PRO A 45 -9.47 -12.93 10.83
C PRO A 45 -8.40 -13.32 9.80
N VAL A 46 -7.34 -12.52 9.73
CA VAL A 46 -6.11 -12.87 9.01
C VAL A 46 -5.24 -13.72 9.94
N ALA A 47 -4.83 -14.91 9.51
CA ALA A 47 -3.93 -15.74 10.29
C ALA A 47 -2.48 -15.50 9.84
N VAL A 48 -1.57 -15.31 10.80
CA VAL A 48 -0.13 -15.17 10.54
C VAL A 48 0.62 -16.22 11.33
N GLN A 49 1.48 -16.98 10.66
CA GLN A 49 2.28 -18.05 11.24
C GLN A 49 3.77 -17.82 11.00
N GLY A 50 4.59 -18.08 12.02
CA GLY A 50 6.04 -17.95 11.95
C GLY A 50 6.70 -18.38 13.26
N GLY A 51 7.90 -18.96 13.20
CA GLY A 51 8.65 -19.36 14.40
C GLY A 51 7.92 -20.38 15.30
N GLY A 52 7.06 -21.23 14.71
CA GLY A 52 6.25 -22.21 15.46
C GLY A 52 5.05 -21.60 16.21
N ARG A 53 4.77 -20.31 16.02
CA ARG A 53 3.63 -19.59 16.60
C ARG A 53 2.67 -19.17 15.50
N GLN A 54 1.40 -19.06 15.86
CA GLN A 54 0.36 -18.48 15.02
C GLN A 54 -0.36 -17.39 15.81
N VAL A 55 -0.66 -16.28 15.14
CA VAL A 55 -1.53 -15.21 15.65
C VAL A 55 -2.72 -15.06 14.71
N SER A 56 -3.89 -14.78 15.29
CA SER A 56 -5.12 -14.47 14.58
C SER A 56 -5.37 -12.97 14.72
N LEU A 57 -5.56 -12.28 13.61
CA LEU A 57 -5.65 -10.82 13.57
C LEU A 57 -7.04 -10.40 13.13
N ASP A 58 -7.75 -9.72 14.02
CA ASP A 58 -9.03 -9.10 13.72
C ASP A 58 -8.80 -7.76 13.02
N ALA A 59 -9.58 -7.48 11.98
CA ALA A 59 -9.50 -6.21 11.26
C ALA A 59 -9.93 -5.05 12.17
N PHE A 60 -9.08 -4.02 12.28
CA PHE A 60 -9.40 -2.82 13.05
C PHE A 60 -10.02 -1.70 12.18
N THR A 61 -9.74 -1.71 10.88
CA THR A 61 -10.40 -0.89 9.86
C THR A 61 -10.78 -1.80 8.71
N TYR A 62 -12.00 -1.70 8.21
CA TYR A 62 -12.47 -2.51 7.09
C TYR A 62 -13.75 -1.95 6.48
N CYS A 63 -13.95 -2.20 5.19
CA CYS A 63 -15.25 -2.32 4.56
C CYS A 63 -15.47 -3.76 4.10
N TYR A 64 -16.46 -4.44 4.66
CA TYR A 64 -16.77 -5.83 4.35
C TYR A 64 -18.28 -6.03 4.19
N ARG A 65 -18.68 -6.48 3.01
CA ARG A 65 -20.10 -6.60 2.62
C ARG A 65 -20.80 -5.24 2.72
N ASN A 66 -21.74 -5.08 3.65
CA ASN A 66 -22.54 -3.87 3.82
C ASN A 66 -22.15 -3.11 5.11
N THR A 67 -20.96 -3.36 5.65
CA THR A 67 -20.51 -2.76 6.91
C THR A 67 -19.10 -2.21 6.74
N CYS A 68 -18.92 -0.97 7.17
CA CYS A 68 -17.61 -0.37 7.32
C CYS A 68 -17.38 -0.01 8.78
N ALA A 69 -16.16 -0.24 9.24
CA ALA A 69 -15.67 0.20 10.52
C ALA A 69 -14.33 0.89 10.31
N ASP A 70 -14.15 2.03 10.95
CA ASP A 70 -12.86 2.73 11.00
C ASP A 70 -12.40 2.75 12.45
N GLY A 71 -11.23 2.18 12.67
CA GLY A 71 -10.70 1.94 14.00
C GLY A 71 -9.19 1.91 13.99
N ARG A 72 -8.63 1.43 15.08
CA ARG A 72 -7.19 1.41 15.29
C ARG A 72 -6.84 0.33 16.31
N PRO A 73 -5.70 -0.36 16.16
CA PRO A 73 -5.34 -1.42 17.08
C PRO A 73 -4.97 -0.82 18.45
N GLU A 74 -5.54 -1.34 19.54
CA GLU A 74 -5.14 -0.94 20.90
C GLU A 74 -3.84 -1.62 21.33
N ASP A 75 -3.63 -2.84 20.86
CA ASP A 75 -2.44 -3.65 21.06
C ASP A 75 -1.94 -4.25 19.74
N LEU A 76 -0.72 -4.79 19.75
CA LEU A 76 -0.15 -5.52 18.62
C LEU A 76 0.03 -6.98 19.01
N PRO A 77 -0.77 -7.91 18.47
CA PRO A 77 -0.49 -9.33 18.60
C PRO A 77 0.96 -9.62 18.19
N ASP A 78 1.74 -10.20 19.11
CA ASP A 78 3.17 -10.44 18.89
C ASP A 78 3.38 -11.86 18.36
N LEU A 79 3.96 -11.97 17.16
CA LEU A 79 4.39 -13.23 16.55
C LEU A 79 5.70 -13.75 17.18
N GLY A 80 6.43 -12.88 17.89
CA GLY A 80 7.69 -13.18 18.54
C GLY A 80 8.90 -13.06 17.61
N THR A 81 9.98 -13.76 17.97
CA THR A 81 11.21 -13.80 17.17
C THR A 81 11.12 -14.87 16.10
N VAL A 82 11.31 -14.50 14.84
CA VAL A 82 11.25 -15.41 13.70
C VAL A 82 12.63 -15.57 13.07
N THR A 83 12.99 -16.82 12.79
CA THR A 83 14.24 -17.23 12.09
C THR A 83 13.98 -17.90 10.74
N GLY A 84 12.72 -18.21 10.42
CA GLY A 84 12.28 -18.89 9.21
C GLY A 84 11.21 -18.09 8.46
N GLU A 85 10.36 -18.80 7.71
CA GLU A 85 9.30 -18.17 6.92
C GLU A 85 8.18 -17.62 7.80
N ILE A 86 7.57 -16.53 7.32
CA ILE A 86 6.31 -16.00 7.84
C ILE A 86 5.24 -16.22 6.77
N THR A 87 4.16 -16.88 7.13
CA THR A 87 3.02 -17.12 6.25
C THR A 87 1.84 -16.31 6.72
N VAL A 88 1.18 -15.63 5.79
CA VAL A 88 -0.07 -14.91 5.97
C VAL A 88 -1.15 -15.69 5.23
N SER A 89 -2.31 -15.90 5.85
CA SER A 89 -3.44 -16.56 5.20
C SER A 89 -4.75 -15.86 5.51
N PHE A 90 -5.63 -15.82 4.50
CA PHE A 90 -6.96 -15.24 4.58
C PHE A 90 -7.96 -16.16 3.87
N PRO A 91 -9.10 -16.49 4.50
CA PRO A 91 -9.98 -17.57 4.00
C PRO A 91 -10.84 -17.17 2.80
N LEU A 92 -10.91 -15.89 2.44
CA LEU A 92 -11.71 -15.43 1.30
C LEU A 92 -10.86 -15.36 0.04
N GLU A 93 -11.40 -15.93 -1.04
CA GLU A 93 -10.80 -15.89 -2.37
C GLU A 93 -10.86 -14.48 -2.97
N ASP A 94 -10.03 -14.21 -3.99
CA ASP A 94 -9.94 -12.93 -4.71
C ASP A 94 -9.53 -11.70 -3.87
N TRP A 95 -9.04 -11.92 -2.66
CA TRP A 95 -8.35 -10.90 -1.88
C TRP A 95 -6.88 -10.83 -2.26
N THR A 96 -6.36 -9.61 -2.31
CA THR A 96 -4.93 -9.35 -2.45
C THR A 96 -4.44 -8.59 -1.23
N PHE A 97 -3.20 -8.85 -0.81
CA PHE A 97 -2.61 -8.21 0.34
C PHE A 97 -1.32 -7.49 -0.02
N GLN A 98 -1.10 -6.37 0.65
CA GLN A 98 0.18 -5.66 0.70
C GLN A 98 0.67 -5.60 2.14
N ALA A 99 1.99 -5.52 2.32
CA ALA A 99 2.61 -5.43 3.63
C ALA A 99 3.53 -4.22 3.74
N THR A 100 3.46 -3.53 4.87
CA THR A 100 4.38 -2.45 5.24
C THR A 100 4.96 -2.75 6.61
N GLN A 101 6.28 -2.71 6.74
CA GLN A 101 6.95 -2.76 8.03
C GLN A 101 7.17 -1.36 8.59
N LEU A 102 6.84 -1.16 9.86
CA LEU A 102 7.05 0.07 10.60
C LEU A 102 8.01 -0.16 11.77
N GLN A 103 8.91 0.80 12.00
CA GLN A 103 9.80 0.83 13.16
C GLN A 103 9.75 2.20 13.85
N PRO A 104 9.49 2.27 15.17
CA PRO A 104 9.34 1.16 16.13
C PRO A 104 8.03 0.36 15.97
N ALA A 105 7.99 -0.83 16.59
CA ALA A 105 6.81 -1.68 16.63
C ALA A 105 5.76 -1.16 17.64
N VAL A 106 5.03 -0.11 17.27
CA VAL A 106 4.01 0.56 18.11
C VAL A 106 2.60 0.45 17.52
N ALA A 107 1.59 0.36 18.39
CA ALA A 107 0.18 0.28 17.97
C ALA A 107 -0.32 1.57 17.29
N PHE A 108 0.35 2.69 17.52
CA PHE A 108 0.03 3.97 16.88
C PHE A 108 1.27 4.55 16.23
N PRO A 109 1.42 4.38 14.90
CA PRO A 109 2.57 4.89 14.21
C PRO A 109 2.61 6.40 14.32
N GLN A 110 3.80 6.94 14.54
CA GLN A 110 4.03 8.37 14.50
C GLN A 110 4.55 8.78 13.12
N PRO A 111 4.42 10.06 12.71
CA PRO A 111 4.96 10.54 11.44
C PRO A 111 6.45 10.24 11.22
N CYS A 112 7.18 10.00 12.32
CA CYS A 112 8.62 9.80 12.38
C CYS A 112 9.03 8.32 12.25
N ASP A 113 8.05 7.41 12.19
CA ASP A 113 8.31 5.98 12.13
C ASP A 113 8.83 5.60 10.75
N VAL A 114 9.86 4.75 10.72
CA VAL A 114 10.43 4.26 9.47
C VAL A 114 9.45 3.26 8.88
N GLN A 115 8.93 3.57 7.70
CA GLN A 115 8.11 2.65 6.91
C GLN A 115 8.99 1.99 5.86
N ILE A 116 8.83 0.68 5.66
CA ILE A 116 9.57 -0.11 4.67
C ILE A 116 8.59 -1.08 4.01
N PRO A 117 8.34 -0.96 2.69
CA PRO A 117 7.54 -1.92 1.96
C PRO A 117 8.10 -3.33 2.13
N ALA A 118 7.24 -4.26 2.55
CA ALA A 118 7.56 -5.67 2.67
C ALA A 118 6.83 -6.45 1.58
N ARG A 119 7.47 -7.49 1.05
CA ARG A 119 6.92 -8.23 -0.09
C ARG A 119 6.09 -9.41 0.39
N LEU A 120 4.87 -9.53 -0.14
CA LEU A 120 4.03 -10.72 -0.02
C LEU A 120 4.08 -11.51 -1.32
N VAL A 121 4.52 -12.76 -1.24
CA VAL A 121 4.61 -13.67 -2.38
C VAL A 121 3.47 -14.67 -2.28
N PRO A 122 2.53 -14.72 -3.24
CA PRO A 122 1.47 -15.74 -3.23
C PRO A 122 2.06 -17.14 -3.24
N THR A 123 1.57 -18.01 -2.35
CA THR A 123 1.99 -19.42 -2.26
C THR A 123 0.85 -20.41 -2.52
N GLY A 124 -0.36 -19.90 -2.72
CA GLY A 124 -1.57 -20.67 -3.00
C GLY A 124 -2.80 -19.78 -2.84
N THR A 125 -3.99 -20.37 -2.95
CA THR A 125 -5.24 -19.65 -2.74
C THR A 125 -5.31 -19.12 -1.31
N GLY A 126 -5.47 -17.81 -1.15
CA GLY A 126 -5.61 -17.15 0.15
C GLY A 126 -4.37 -17.25 1.05
N ALA A 127 -3.18 -17.51 0.49
CA ALA A 127 -1.95 -17.65 1.27
C ALA A 127 -0.77 -16.95 0.62
N TRP A 128 0.05 -16.29 1.45
CA TRP A 128 1.22 -15.52 1.06
C TRP A 128 2.39 -15.80 2.00
N ARG A 129 3.59 -15.86 1.45
CA ARG A 129 4.84 -15.76 2.21
C ARG A 129 5.23 -14.30 2.34
N LEU A 130 5.36 -13.81 3.57
CA LEU A 130 5.92 -12.50 3.87
C LEU A 130 7.44 -12.59 3.84
N GLU A 131 8.05 -11.76 2.99
CA GLU A 131 9.49 -11.53 2.95
C GLU A 131 9.79 -10.29 3.78
N PRO A 132 10.40 -10.44 4.97
CA PRO A 132 10.72 -9.28 5.80
C PRO A 132 11.64 -8.31 5.07
N ALA A 133 11.50 -7.02 5.37
CA ALA A 133 12.31 -5.95 4.80
C ALA A 133 13.22 -5.29 5.86
N GLY A 134 14.28 -4.62 5.40
CA GLY A 134 15.17 -3.84 6.27
C GLY A 134 16.08 -4.67 7.19
N PRO A 135 16.79 -4.03 8.14
CA PRO A 135 17.76 -4.69 9.02
C PRO A 135 17.08 -5.66 10.03
N PRO A 136 17.84 -6.53 10.72
CA PRO A 136 17.31 -7.25 11.88
C PRO A 136 16.75 -6.27 12.91
N GLY A 137 15.57 -6.56 13.46
CA GLY A 137 14.92 -5.66 14.40
C GLY A 137 13.51 -6.07 14.75
N ARG A 138 12.88 -5.28 15.62
CA ARG A 138 11.47 -5.42 15.95
C ARG A 138 10.65 -4.44 15.12
N TYR A 139 9.64 -4.97 14.43
CA TYR A 139 8.78 -4.24 13.51
C TYR A 139 7.32 -4.45 13.88
N ARG A 140 6.52 -3.42 13.62
CA ARG A 140 5.11 -3.58 13.33
C ARG A 140 4.98 -3.94 11.85
N VAL A 141 4.08 -4.84 11.51
CA VAL A 141 3.73 -5.15 10.13
C VAL A 141 2.27 -4.83 9.94
N ASP A 142 1.99 -3.91 9.04
CA ASP A 142 0.64 -3.62 8.57
C ASP A 142 0.35 -4.45 7.33
N LEU A 143 -0.76 -5.18 7.35
CA LEU A 143 -1.27 -5.90 6.21
C LEU A 143 -2.56 -5.22 5.75
N PHE A 144 -2.57 -4.78 4.49
CA PHE A 144 -3.74 -4.18 3.86
C PHE A 144 -4.30 -5.15 2.82
N GLY A 145 -5.47 -5.70 3.10
CA GLY A 145 -6.22 -6.60 2.22
C GLY A 145 -7.24 -5.82 1.40
N ARG A 146 -7.37 -6.13 0.11
CA ARG A 146 -8.34 -5.49 -0.79
C ARG A 146 -8.95 -6.46 -1.79
N THR A 147 -10.19 -6.16 -2.18
CA THR A 147 -10.95 -6.78 -3.26
C THR A 147 -11.90 -5.72 -3.85
N PRO A 148 -12.50 -5.87 -5.06
CA PRO A 148 -13.45 -4.89 -5.58
C PRO A 148 -14.68 -4.63 -4.69
N GLY A 149 -15.00 -5.57 -3.78
CA GLY A 149 -16.13 -5.48 -2.85
C GLY A 149 -15.76 -5.13 -1.40
N GLY A 150 -14.52 -4.74 -1.10
CA GLY A 150 -14.12 -4.41 0.27
C GLY A 150 -12.62 -4.35 0.53
N ASP A 151 -12.27 -3.91 1.73
CA ASP A 151 -10.91 -3.81 2.22
C ASP A 151 -10.84 -4.16 3.71
N LEU A 152 -9.62 -4.40 4.20
CA LEU A 152 -9.34 -4.52 5.62
C LEU A 152 -7.89 -4.18 5.93
N ALA A 153 -7.65 -3.71 7.15
CA ALA A 153 -6.34 -3.50 7.71
C ALA A 153 -6.18 -4.31 9.01
N VAL A 154 -5.07 -5.03 9.12
CA VAL A 154 -4.63 -5.70 10.35
C VAL A 154 -3.17 -5.36 10.62
N ALA A 155 -2.74 -5.48 11.87
CA ALA A 155 -1.37 -5.21 12.29
C ALA A 155 -0.88 -6.25 13.28
N PHE A 156 0.41 -6.56 13.25
CA PHE A 156 1.05 -7.44 14.24
C PHE A 156 2.50 -7.01 14.49
N ALA A 157 3.07 -7.44 15.62
CA ALA A 157 4.48 -7.24 15.91
C ALA A 157 5.29 -8.49 15.57
N VAL A 158 6.52 -8.30 15.08
CA VAL A 158 7.47 -9.37 14.81
C VAL A 158 8.90 -8.91 15.08
N THR A 159 9.74 -9.83 15.54
CA THR A 159 11.20 -9.60 15.63
C THR A 159 11.92 -10.46 14.59
N THR A 160 12.64 -9.82 13.68
CA THR A 160 13.45 -10.49 12.66
C THR A 160 14.91 -10.57 13.11
N THR A 161 15.55 -11.70 12.81
CA THR A 161 16.97 -11.95 13.19
C THR A 161 17.93 -11.80 12.03
N ARG A 162 17.42 -11.71 10.81
CA ARG A 162 18.19 -11.58 9.57
C ARG A 162 17.75 -10.32 8.83
N ALA A 163 18.69 -9.70 8.13
CA ALA A 163 18.38 -8.60 7.23
C ALA A 163 17.48 -9.12 6.10
N GLY A 164 16.42 -8.38 5.83
CA GLY A 164 15.55 -8.51 4.68
C GLY A 164 16.04 -7.71 3.48
N SER A 165 15.23 -7.68 2.43
CA SER A 165 15.47 -6.78 1.30
C SER A 165 15.29 -5.32 1.72
N THR A 166 16.15 -4.43 1.24
CA THR A 166 15.93 -2.98 1.32
C THR A 166 15.37 -2.50 -0.02
N PRO A 167 14.28 -1.71 -0.03
CA PRO A 167 13.81 -1.10 -1.27
C PRO A 167 14.91 -0.27 -1.93
N ALA A 168 14.90 -0.21 -3.26
CA ALA A 168 15.71 0.78 -3.95
C ALA A 168 15.23 2.20 -3.58
N PRO A 169 16.10 3.22 -3.58
CA PRO A 169 15.68 4.58 -3.33
C PRO A 169 14.57 5.01 -4.30
N GLN A 170 13.56 5.69 -3.78
CA GLN A 170 12.41 6.17 -4.55
C GLN A 170 12.26 7.66 -4.36
N ALA A 171 11.91 8.36 -5.42
CA ALA A 171 11.66 9.80 -5.36
C ALA A 171 10.22 10.09 -5.78
N GLY A 172 9.58 11.03 -5.09
CA GLY A 172 8.25 11.50 -5.39
C GLY A 172 8.24 13.02 -5.46
N LEU A 173 7.57 13.56 -6.49
CA LEU A 173 7.39 15.00 -6.66
C LEU A 173 5.90 15.31 -6.84
N SER A 174 5.35 16.08 -5.91
CA SER A 174 4.05 16.72 -6.05
C SER A 174 4.27 18.11 -6.67
N ALA A 175 3.96 18.23 -7.96
CA ALA A 175 4.17 19.46 -8.72
C ALA A 175 2.87 20.12 -9.18
N PHE A 176 1.94 19.31 -9.69
CA PHE A 176 0.68 19.77 -10.26
C PHE A 176 -0.43 18.81 -9.86
N TYR A 177 -1.61 19.35 -9.65
CA TYR A 177 -2.85 18.58 -9.66
C TYR A 177 -3.74 19.11 -10.79
N ASP A 178 -4.61 18.24 -11.29
CA ASP A 178 -5.67 18.64 -12.20
C ASP A 178 -6.90 19.03 -11.38
N HIS A 179 -7.22 20.33 -11.34
CA HIS A 179 -8.49 20.83 -10.83
C HIS A 179 -9.28 21.40 -12.01
N ASP A 180 -10.42 20.77 -12.32
CA ASP A 180 -11.33 21.16 -13.40
C ASP A 180 -10.76 21.11 -14.84
N GLY A 181 -9.81 20.20 -15.11
CA GLY A 181 -9.20 20.04 -16.43
C GLY A 181 -8.10 21.07 -16.72
N ARG A 182 -7.50 21.65 -15.67
CA ARG A 182 -6.40 22.61 -15.76
C ARG A 182 -5.32 22.31 -14.72
N PRO A 183 -4.03 22.43 -15.08
CA PRO A 183 -2.96 22.33 -14.11
C PRO A 183 -3.06 23.45 -13.10
N ASP A 184 -3.09 23.07 -11.83
CA ASP A 184 -2.99 23.96 -10.69
C ASP A 184 -1.98 23.41 -9.68
N ASN A 185 -1.48 24.29 -8.81
CA ASN A 185 -0.50 23.96 -7.79
C ASN A 185 -0.92 24.61 -6.47
N TYR A 186 -0.68 23.95 -5.33
CA TYR A 186 -1.24 24.35 -4.01
C TYR A 186 -0.44 25.52 -3.40
N GLY A 187 0.13 26.39 -4.23
CA GLY A 187 1.13 27.37 -3.84
C GLY A 187 2.47 26.75 -3.44
N THR A 188 2.64 25.43 -3.50
CA THR A 188 3.88 24.75 -3.11
C THR A 188 4.23 23.61 -4.05
N PHE A 189 5.53 23.28 -4.09
CA PHE A 189 6.04 22.01 -4.59
C PHE A 189 6.60 21.20 -3.44
N GLU A 190 6.32 19.90 -3.43
CA GLU A 190 6.85 18.97 -2.43
C GLU A 190 7.64 17.88 -3.12
N PHE A 191 8.89 17.71 -2.70
CA PHE A 191 9.79 16.71 -3.25
C PHE A 191 10.35 15.84 -2.12
N GLY A 192 10.24 14.53 -2.26
CA GLY A 192 10.71 13.58 -1.26
C GLY A 192 11.51 12.45 -1.87
N ILE A 193 12.46 11.94 -1.10
CA ILE A 193 13.20 10.72 -1.42
C ILE A 193 13.13 9.80 -0.23
N ASP A 194 12.80 8.54 -0.50
CA ASP A 194 12.73 7.45 0.45
C ASP A 194 13.77 6.38 0.16
N TYR A 195 14.05 5.58 1.19
CA TYR A 195 14.88 4.38 1.12
C TYR A 195 16.33 4.61 0.64
N LEU A 196 16.89 5.80 0.85
CA LEU A 196 18.33 6.03 0.67
C LEU A 196 19.12 5.09 1.59
N SER A 197 20.22 4.54 1.10
CA SER A 197 21.06 3.63 1.90
C SER A 197 21.65 4.30 3.14
N THR A 198 21.86 5.62 3.08
CA THR A 198 22.23 6.47 4.21
C THR A 198 21.47 7.79 4.18
N THR A 199 21.11 8.35 5.34
CA THR A 199 20.61 9.72 5.41
C THR A 199 21.74 10.70 5.09
N PRO A 200 21.60 11.53 4.05
CA PRO A 200 22.63 12.50 3.68
C PRO A 200 22.74 13.60 4.72
N ARG A 201 23.97 14.06 4.96
CA ARG A 201 24.25 15.19 5.86
C ARG A 201 23.86 16.49 5.18
N GLU A 202 24.27 16.66 3.94
CA GLU A 202 23.98 17.81 3.09
C GLU A 202 23.08 17.39 1.94
N ALA A 203 22.03 18.17 1.68
CA ALA A 203 21.10 17.89 0.61
C ALA A 203 20.53 19.20 0.07
N ALA A 204 20.55 19.38 -1.24
CA ALA A 204 19.99 20.53 -1.95
C ALA A 204 19.26 20.06 -3.20
N ALA A 205 18.19 20.73 -3.57
CA ALA A 205 17.47 20.42 -4.81
C ALA A 205 16.96 21.69 -5.48
N THR A 206 16.97 21.68 -6.81
CA THR A 206 16.43 22.76 -7.64
C THR A 206 15.45 22.15 -8.63
N LEU A 207 14.22 22.68 -8.62
CA LEU A 207 13.19 22.32 -9.59
C LEU A 207 13.24 23.32 -10.74
N THR A 208 13.18 22.84 -11.97
CA THR A 208 12.97 23.70 -13.13
C THR A 208 11.78 23.21 -13.94
N ILE A 209 10.88 24.13 -14.26
CA ILE A 209 9.72 23.89 -15.11
C ILE A 209 9.90 24.68 -16.40
N THR A 210 9.68 24.02 -17.53
CA THR A 210 9.67 24.65 -18.85
C THR A 210 8.33 24.35 -19.52
N GLY A 211 7.64 25.41 -19.95
CA GLY A 211 6.38 25.32 -20.72
C GLY A 211 6.49 26.11 -22.01
N HIS A 212 5.35 26.35 -22.68
CA HIS A 212 5.34 27.07 -23.97
C HIS A 212 5.77 28.54 -23.89
N GLY A 213 5.55 29.18 -22.74
CA GLY A 213 5.81 30.60 -22.52
C GLY A 213 7.20 30.90 -21.95
N GLY A 214 7.95 29.89 -21.49
CA GLY A 214 9.28 30.10 -20.93
C GLY A 214 9.70 29.03 -19.93
N ARG A 215 10.61 29.43 -19.03
CA ARG A 215 11.26 28.58 -18.03
C ARG A 215 11.28 29.30 -16.69
N ALA A 216 10.98 28.56 -15.62
CA ALA A 216 11.06 29.02 -14.24
C ALA A 216 11.83 28.00 -13.40
N SER A 217 12.61 28.48 -12.43
CA SER A 217 13.40 27.64 -11.52
C SER A 217 13.10 28.01 -10.07
N TYR A 218 13.05 26.99 -9.22
CA TYR A 218 12.65 27.07 -7.83
C TYR A 218 13.66 26.31 -6.98
N GLU A 219 14.29 26.98 -6.02
CA GLU A 219 15.12 26.31 -5.03
C GLU A 219 14.22 25.60 -4.01
N LEU A 220 14.43 24.30 -3.86
CA LEU A 220 13.70 23.47 -2.91
C LEU A 220 14.46 23.48 -1.57
N THR A 221 13.85 24.09 -0.56
CA THR A 221 14.43 24.14 0.79
C THR A 221 14.23 22.80 1.46
N ARG A 222 15.31 22.21 1.99
CA ARG A 222 15.23 20.98 2.79
C ARG A 222 14.33 21.23 3.99
N VAL A 223 13.32 20.40 4.16
CA VAL A 223 12.47 20.44 5.34
C VAL A 223 13.25 19.81 6.48
N GLU A 224 13.56 20.62 7.49
CA GLU A 224 14.16 20.18 8.73
C GLU A 224 13.06 19.94 9.76
N ASP A 225 12.39 18.80 9.67
CA ASP A 225 11.50 18.35 10.73
C ASP A 225 12.29 17.69 11.86
N GLU A 226 11.67 17.62 13.05
CA GLU A 226 12.19 16.85 14.19
C GLU A 226 12.24 15.34 13.89
N CYS A 227 11.56 14.93 12.82
CA CYS A 227 11.30 13.55 12.45
C CYS A 227 12.02 13.17 11.15
N ARG A 228 13.29 12.75 11.28
CA ARG A 228 14.09 12.28 10.15
C ARG A 228 14.26 10.76 10.19
N PRO A 229 13.32 9.97 9.64
CA PRO A 229 13.56 8.56 9.40
C PRO A 229 14.88 8.35 8.65
N LYS A 230 15.61 7.30 9.01
CA LYS A 230 16.84 6.95 8.28
C LYS A 230 16.52 6.70 6.81
N GLY A 231 17.35 7.22 5.92
CA GLY A 231 17.19 7.04 4.48
C GLY A 231 16.15 7.95 3.82
N GLN A 232 15.65 8.99 4.50
CA GLN A 232 14.70 9.93 3.92
C GLN A 232 15.24 11.35 3.84
N VAL A 233 14.85 12.07 2.79
CA VAL A 233 14.94 13.53 2.70
C VAL A 233 13.67 14.10 2.11
N ARG A 234 13.31 15.31 2.55
CA ARG A 234 12.14 16.06 2.09
C ARG A 234 12.55 17.48 1.79
N PHE A 235 11.93 18.05 0.76
CA PHE A 235 12.12 19.43 0.35
C PHE A 235 10.79 20.06 -0.01
N ARG A 236 10.72 21.38 0.16
CA ARG A 236 9.57 22.20 -0.23
C ARG A 236 10.05 23.48 -0.92
N ALA A 237 9.32 23.91 -1.92
CA ALA A 237 9.44 25.26 -2.48
C ALA A 237 8.09 25.94 -2.47
N GLU A 238 8.04 27.18 -2.00
CA GLU A 238 6.88 28.04 -2.21
C GLU A 238 6.86 28.48 -3.67
N VAL A 239 5.70 28.39 -4.30
CA VAL A 239 5.43 29.01 -5.58
C VAL A 239 4.93 30.41 -5.25
N PRO A 240 5.62 31.48 -5.69
CA PRO A 240 5.13 32.84 -5.49
C PRO A 240 3.66 32.96 -5.93
N ASN A 241 2.95 34.02 -5.52
CA ASN A 241 1.53 34.27 -5.87
C ASN A 241 1.24 34.42 -7.40
N GLU A 242 2.16 33.97 -8.24
CA GLU A 242 2.05 33.74 -9.66
C GLU A 242 1.94 32.23 -9.93
N SER A 243 0.81 31.79 -10.47
CA SER A 243 0.66 30.40 -10.91
C SER A 243 1.80 30.03 -11.85
N VAL A 244 2.24 28.77 -11.83
CA VAL A 244 3.27 28.26 -12.75
C VAL A 244 2.91 28.59 -14.21
N THR A 245 1.62 28.53 -14.53
CA THR A 245 1.09 28.87 -15.86
C THR A 245 1.37 30.32 -16.29
N ARG A 246 1.47 31.27 -15.35
CA ARG A 246 1.87 32.65 -15.66
C ARG A 246 3.36 32.76 -15.95
N ALA A 247 4.18 32.02 -15.22
CA ALA A 247 5.63 32.05 -15.36
C ALA A 247 6.13 31.34 -16.63
N VAL A 248 5.52 30.21 -17.00
CA VAL A 248 6.03 29.35 -18.08
C VAL A 248 5.01 29.06 -19.19
N GLY A 249 3.82 29.64 -19.14
CA GLY A 249 2.76 29.41 -20.12
C GLY A 249 2.01 28.08 -19.93
N GLY A 250 1.38 27.60 -21.00
CA GLY A 250 0.61 26.35 -20.99
C GLY A 250 1.46 25.08 -21.03
N GLU A 251 0.82 23.97 -20.70
CA GLU A 251 1.32 22.59 -20.82
C GLU A 251 1.55 22.18 -22.29
N PRO A 252 2.34 21.11 -22.57
CA PRO A 252 3.00 20.22 -21.63
C PRO A 252 4.17 20.88 -20.89
N TYR A 253 4.40 20.47 -19.65
CA TYR A 253 5.51 20.96 -18.83
C TYR A 253 6.65 19.95 -18.82
N THR A 254 7.84 20.37 -19.25
CA THR A 254 9.07 19.62 -18.97
C THR A 254 9.60 20.04 -17.60
N ILE A 255 9.74 19.06 -16.72
CA ILE A 255 10.09 19.26 -15.30
C ILE A 255 11.43 18.58 -15.06
N GLY A 256 12.44 19.39 -14.77
CA GLY A 256 13.77 18.94 -14.38
C GLY A 256 13.98 19.07 -12.87
N VAL A 257 14.57 18.05 -12.25
CA VAL A 257 15.03 18.11 -10.86
C VAL A 257 16.53 17.89 -10.86
N GLU A 258 17.26 18.88 -10.36
CA GLU A 258 18.68 18.75 -10.00
C GLU A 258 18.76 18.54 -8.49
N LEU A 259 19.43 17.47 -8.07
CA LEU A 259 19.55 17.06 -6.68
C LEU A 259 21.02 16.87 -6.36
N GLU A 260 21.48 17.42 -5.25
CA GLU A 260 22.81 17.18 -4.69
C GLU A 260 22.68 16.52 -3.32
N LEU A 261 23.30 15.35 -3.14
CA LEU A 261 23.36 14.60 -1.89
C LEU A 261 24.84 14.43 -1.49
N ASP A 262 25.24 15.01 -0.36
CA ASP A 262 26.63 14.95 0.15
C ASP A 262 27.69 15.27 -0.95
N GLY A 263 27.42 16.30 -1.75
CA GLY A 263 28.29 16.75 -2.85
C GLY A 263 28.19 15.94 -4.16
N LYS A 264 27.35 14.91 -4.22
CA LYS A 264 27.08 14.13 -5.44
C LYS A 264 25.81 14.61 -6.13
N ARG A 265 25.93 14.94 -7.42
CA ARG A 265 24.81 15.43 -8.24
C ARG A 265 24.05 14.30 -8.93
N HIS A 266 22.75 14.49 -9.01
CA HIS A 266 21.76 13.62 -9.62
C HIS A 266 20.78 14.50 -10.40
N ALA A 267 20.40 14.11 -11.62
CA ALA A 267 19.40 14.83 -12.40
C ALA A 267 18.29 13.90 -12.88
N ALA A 268 17.06 14.39 -12.87
CA ALA A 268 15.89 13.71 -13.43
C ALA A 268 15.09 14.67 -14.33
N SER A 269 14.40 14.13 -15.33
CA SER A 269 13.54 14.90 -16.24
C SER A 269 12.24 14.14 -16.49
N MET A 270 11.12 14.83 -16.41
CA MET A 270 9.76 14.29 -16.59
C MET A 270 8.94 15.27 -17.43
N VAL A 271 7.80 14.82 -17.96
CA VAL A 271 6.83 15.64 -18.69
C VAL A 271 5.44 15.46 -18.11
N TRP A 272 4.85 16.53 -17.61
CA TRP A 272 3.47 16.54 -17.14
C TRP A 272 2.52 16.98 -18.28
N PRO A 273 1.31 16.37 -18.43
CA PRO A 273 0.73 15.32 -17.57
C PRO A 273 1.14 13.89 -17.93
N ARG A 274 1.91 13.69 -19.02
CA ARG A 274 2.23 12.36 -19.55
C ARG A 274 2.82 11.39 -18.52
N ASP A 275 3.72 11.88 -17.68
CA ASP A 275 4.49 11.08 -16.73
C ASP A 275 3.89 11.13 -15.30
N ALA A 276 2.73 11.78 -15.13
CA ALA A 276 2.00 11.82 -13.85
C ALA A 276 1.38 10.45 -13.54
N SER A 277 1.38 10.08 -12.26
CA SER A 277 0.76 8.83 -11.82
C SER A 277 -0.75 8.83 -12.10
N THR A 278 -1.24 7.73 -12.68
CA THR A 278 -2.67 7.47 -12.84
C THR A 278 -3.27 6.76 -11.63
N ASP A 279 -2.46 6.47 -10.61
CA ASP A 279 -2.93 5.92 -9.35
C ASP A 279 -3.77 6.99 -8.61
N PRO A 280 -5.07 6.73 -8.35
CA PRO A 280 -5.92 7.68 -7.63
C PRO A 280 -5.35 8.06 -6.26
N ASP A 281 -4.61 7.16 -5.61
CA ASP A 281 -4.02 7.39 -4.28
C ASP A 281 -2.74 8.25 -4.36
N ALA A 282 -2.11 8.35 -5.54
CA ALA A 282 -0.90 9.13 -5.75
C ALA A 282 -1.16 10.59 -6.14
N GLY A 283 -2.42 10.99 -6.35
CA GLY A 283 -2.81 12.38 -6.60
C GLY A 283 -2.12 13.05 -7.80
N GLY A 284 -1.72 12.28 -8.82
CA GLY A 284 -0.98 12.81 -9.98
C GLY A 284 0.51 13.07 -9.72
N ALA A 285 1.09 12.55 -8.63
CA ALA A 285 2.51 12.68 -8.34
C ALA A 285 3.39 12.15 -9.48
N LEU A 286 4.56 12.77 -9.63
CA LEU A 286 5.60 12.36 -10.55
C LEU A 286 6.64 11.51 -9.82
N THR A 287 7.23 10.54 -10.52
CA THR A 287 8.30 9.67 -9.99
C THR A 287 9.61 9.93 -10.74
N PRO A 288 10.43 10.90 -10.30
CA PRO A 288 11.69 11.20 -10.97
C PRO A 288 12.66 10.01 -10.96
N VAL A 289 13.20 9.67 -12.13
CA VAL A 289 14.27 8.67 -12.27
C VAL A 289 15.60 9.40 -12.49
N PHE A 290 16.50 9.28 -11.51
CA PHE A 290 17.74 10.05 -11.48
C PHE A 290 18.89 9.38 -12.23
N THR A 291 19.71 10.21 -12.88
CA THR A 291 21.01 9.85 -13.44
C THR A 291 22.10 10.76 -12.86
N PRO A 292 23.18 10.20 -12.27
CA PRO A 292 23.34 8.80 -11.87
C PRO A 292 22.25 8.36 -10.88
N ALA A 293 22.06 7.04 -10.73
CA ALA A 293 21.10 6.50 -9.77
C ALA A 293 21.41 6.97 -8.33
N LEU A 294 20.35 7.13 -7.55
CA LEU A 294 20.41 7.50 -6.13
C LEU A 294 21.13 6.40 -5.31
N PRO A 295 21.86 6.78 -4.25
CA PRO A 295 22.62 5.83 -3.41
C PRO A 295 21.77 5.07 -2.40
#